data_AF-A0A2H5QXJ1-F1
#
_entry.id   AF-A0A2H5QXJ1-F1
#
_cell.length_a   1.000
_cell.length_b   1.000
_cell.length_c   1.000
_cell.angle_alpha   90.00
_cell.angle_beta   90.00
_cell.angle_gamma   90.00
#
_symmetry.space_group_name_H-M   'P 1'
#
loop_
_entity.id
_entity.type
_entity.pdbx_description
1 polymer ?
#
loop_
_entity_poly.entity_id
_entity_poly.type
_entity_poly.pdbx_seq_one_letter_code
_entity_poly.pdbx_strand_id
1 'polypeptide(L)'
;MPRLDQIRKQADDHRALAMDARKLNLENLKLVGIFTDLSRNYTDLITKPTYRAVMESDSRTIDGSILRQFEKEVEERMNLTRQIIVEAKKSFDNQLKIQKLKDTFFVVNEQLTKANKQRAFFRI
;
A
#
# COMPACT_ATOMS: atom_id res chain seq x y z
N MET A 1 29.36 -13.68 28.13
CA MET A 1 29.78 -12.29 28.45
C MET A 1 28.54 -11.44 28.27
N PRO A 2 27.82 -11.07 29.36
CA PRO A 2 26.44 -10.57 29.29
C PRO A 2 26.24 -9.39 28.33
N ARG A 3 27.25 -8.53 28.18
CA ARG A 3 27.25 -7.39 27.27
C ARG A 3 27.31 -7.78 25.80
N LEU A 4 28.09 -8.82 25.46
CA LEU A 4 28.17 -9.33 24.09
C LEU A 4 26.84 -9.95 23.66
N ASP A 5 26.19 -10.68 24.58
CA ASP A 5 24.89 -11.31 24.34
C ASP A 5 23.79 -10.26 24.13
N GLN A 6 23.82 -9.14 24.88
CA GLN A 6 22.92 -8.00 24.68
C GLN A 6 23.13 -7.29 23.33
N ILE A 7 24.39 -7.05 22.94
CA ILE A 7 24.73 -6.44 21.65
C ILE A 7 24.25 -7.32 20.50
N ARG A 8 24.47 -8.64 20.60
CA ARG A 8 24.01 -9.60 19.58
C ARG A 8 22.50 -9.56 19.44
N LYS A 9 21.78 -9.62 20.56
CA LYS A 9 20.31 -9.52 20.55
C LYS A 9 19.83 -8.22 19.91
N GLN A 10 20.43 -7.09 20.28
CA GLN A 10 20.06 -5.80 19.71
C GLN A 10 20.32 -5.75 18.20
N ALA A 11 21.44 -6.31 17.72
CA ALA A 11 21.75 -6.38 16.29
C ALA A 11 20.72 -7.25 15.53
N ASP A 12 20.32 -8.38 16.11
CA ASP A 12 19.29 -9.26 15.53
C ASP A 12 17.92 -8.57 15.48
N ASP A 13 17.53 -7.86 16.54
CA ASP A 13 16.29 -7.08 16.59
C ASP A 13 16.29 -5.97 15.52
N HIS A 14 17.39 -5.23 15.37
CA HIS A 14 17.53 -4.20 14.32
C HIS A 14 17.47 -4.79 12.91
N ARG A 15 18.10 -5.95 12.70
CA ARG A 15 18.03 -6.65 11.41
C ARG A 15 16.61 -7.07 11.08
N ALA A 16 15.88 -7.62 12.04
CA ALA A 16 14.47 -8.00 11.85
C ALA A 16 13.62 -6.78 11.46
N LEU A 17 13.77 -5.66 12.18
CA LEU A 17 13.07 -4.42 11.87
C LEU A 17 13.38 -3.88 10.46
N ALA A 18 14.65 -3.93 10.05
CA ALA A 18 15.06 -3.50 8.72
C ALA A 18 14.48 -4.39 7.61
N MET A 19 14.41 -5.71 7.85
CA MET A 19 13.81 -6.66 6.90
C MET A 19 12.30 -6.41 6.73
N ASP A 20 11.57 -6.17 7.82
CA ASP A 20 10.14 -5.84 7.77
C ASP A 20 9.88 -4.54 7.02
N ALA A 21 10.66 -3.49 7.31
CA ALA A 21 10.55 -2.21 6.61
C ALA A 21 10.83 -2.35 5.11
N ARG A 22 11.83 -3.16 4.74
CA ARG A 22 12.13 -3.45 3.33
C ARG A 22 10.98 -4.19 2.65
N LYS A 23 10.41 -5.20 3.30
CA LYS A 23 9.27 -5.95 2.77
C LYS A 23 8.10 -5.02 2.47
N LEU A 24 7.75 -4.14 3.42
CA LEU A 24 6.70 -3.15 3.25
C LEU A 24 6.97 -2.20 2.08
N ASN A 25 8.21 -1.70 1.95
CA ASN A 25 8.59 -0.85 0.82
C ASN A 25 8.43 -1.55 -0.54
N LEU A 26 8.78 -2.83 -0.62
CA LEU A 26 8.61 -3.60 -1.87
C LEU A 26 7.13 -3.80 -2.21
N GLU A 27 6.27 -4.03 -1.21
CA GLU A 27 4.81 -4.12 -1.41
C GLU A 27 4.23 -2.80 -1.90
N ASN A 28 4.65 -1.67 -1.31
CA ASN A 28 4.24 -0.34 -1.74
C ASN A 28 4.71 -0.02 -3.17
N LEU A 29 5.95 -0.39 -3.52
CA LEU A 29 6.48 -0.19 -4.87
C LEU A 29 5.67 -0.96 -5.92
N LYS A 30 5.21 -2.18 -5.59
CA LYS A 30 4.31 -2.95 -6.47
C LYS A 30 2.99 -2.23 -6.69
N LEU A 31 2.38 -1.68 -5.64
CA LEU A 31 1.14 -0.90 -5.76
C LEU A 31 1.33 0.32 -6.66
N VAL A 32 2.44 1.05 -6.51
CA VAL A 32 2.78 2.19 -7.39
C VAL A 32 2.89 1.75 -8.85
N GLY A 33 3.51 0.59 -9.11
CA GLY A 33 3.57 0.00 -10.45
C GLY A 33 2.17 -0.25 -11.03
N ILE A 34 1.30 -0.91 -10.26
CA ILE A 34 -0.09 -1.20 -10.68
C ILE A 34 -0.85 0.09 -11.01
N PHE A 35 -0.74 1.13 -10.18
CA PHE A 35 -1.42 2.41 -10.44
C PHE A 35 -0.84 3.14 -11.65
N THR A 36 0.46 3.02 -11.90
CA THR A 36 1.09 3.55 -13.11
C THR A 36 0.55 2.87 -14.37
N ASP A 37 0.39 1.55 -14.32
CA ASP A 37 -0.14 0.77 -15.45
C ASP A 37 -1.63 1.04 -15.68
N LEU A 38 -2.41 1.29 -14.62
CA LEU A 38 -3.79 1.78 -14.74
C LEU A 38 -3.83 3.15 -15.43
N SER A 39 -2.98 4.09 -15.01
CA SER A 39 -2.89 5.42 -15.63
C SER A 39 -2.55 5.35 -17.12
N ARG A 40 -1.58 4.50 -17.49
CA ARG A 40 -1.26 4.22 -18.90
C ARG A 40 -2.44 3.63 -19.65
N ASN A 41 -3.14 2.63 -19.07
CA ASN A 41 -4.31 2.03 -19.70
C ASN A 41 -5.42 3.04 -20.04
N TYR A 42 -5.65 4.04 -19.18
CA TYR A 42 -6.59 5.12 -19.49
C TYR A 42 -6.05 6.06 -20.56
N THR A 43 -4.76 6.40 -20.49
CA THR A 43 -4.09 7.25 -21.49
C THR A 43 -4.17 6.60 -22.88
N ASP A 44 -3.86 5.30 -22.98
CA ASP A 44 -3.94 4.52 -24.21
C ASP A 44 -5.38 4.46 -24.75
N LEU A 45 -6.37 4.37 -23.86
CA LEU A 45 -7.77 4.39 -24.25
C LEU A 45 -8.18 5.74 -24.86
N ILE A 46 -7.87 6.85 -24.20
CA ILE A 46 -8.30 8.19 -24.66
C ILE A 46 -7.52 8.68 -25.88
N THR A 47 -6.28 8.20 -26.06
CA THR A 47 -5.44 8.55 -27.21
C THR A 47 -5.65 7.63 -28.42
N LYS A 48 -6.46 6.57 -28.27
CA LYS A 48 -6.73 5.62 -29.35
C LYS A 48 -7.36 6.35 -30.55
N PRO A 49 -6.77 6.27 -31.76
CA PRO A 49 -7.25 7.01 -32.92
C PRO A 49 -8.73 6.74 -33.25
N THR A 50 -9.22 5.53 -32.99
CA THR A 50 -10.62 5.11 -33.18
C THR A 50 -11.61 5.97 -32.38
N TYR A 51 -11.20 6.52 -31.22
CA TYR A 51 -12.07 7.32 -30.35
C TYR A 51 -11.85 8.82 -30.48
N ARG A 52 -10.96 9.26 -31.38
CA ARG A 52 -10.68 10.67 -31.62
C ARG A 52 -11.94 11.47 -31.93
N ALA A 53 -12.81 10.94 -32.79
CA ALA A 53 -14.09 11.55 -33.14
C ALA A 53 -15.08 11.64 -31.96
N VAL A 54 -14.96 10.76 -30.96
CA VAL A 54 -15.76 10.80 -29.72
C VAL A 54 -15.23 11.90 -28.79
N MET A 55 -13.92 12.18 -28.80
CA MET A 55 -13.26 13.17 -27.94
C MET A 55 -13.31 14.60 -28.49
N GLU A 56 -13.34 14.79 -29.80
CA GLU A 56 -13.24 16.12 -30.44
C GLU A 56 -14.59 16.91 -30.48
N SER A 57 -15.70 16.32 -30.01
CA SER A 57 -16.98 17.01 -29.71
C SER A 57 -17.63 17.88 -30.82
N ASP A 58 -17.17 17.85 -32.06
CA ASP A 58 -17.83 18.49 -33.22
C ASP A 58 -18.84 17.53 -33.87
N SER A 59 -19.87 17.17 -33.11
CA SER A 59 -20.84 16.12 -33.46
C SER A 59 -21.91 16.60 -34.45
N ARG A 60 -21.82 16.21 -35.72
CA ARG A 60 -23.01 15.97 -36.55
C ARG A 60 -23.25 14.49 -36.91
N THR A 61 -22.24 13.63 -36.80
CA THR A 61 -22.37 12.19 -37.07
C THR A 61 -21.27 11.40 -36.34
N ILE A 62 -21.46 11.10 -35.06
CA ILE A 62 -20.66 10.06 -34.37
C ILE A 62 -21.33 8.72 -34.63
N ASP A 63 -20.56 7.71 -35.03
CA ASP A 63 -21.07 6.33 -35.15
C ASP A 63 -21.44 5.79 -33.77
N GLY A 64 -22.72 5.44 -33.58
CA GLY A 64 -23.24 4.92 -32.32
C GLY A 64 -22.61 3.59 -31.89
N SER A 65 -22.08 2.79 -32.82
CA SER A 65 -21.37 1.56 -32.48
C SER A 65 -20.01 1.85 -31.83
N ILE A 66 -19.28 2.85 -32.34
CA ILE A 66 -17.99 3.31 -31.80
C ILE A 66 -18.20 3.93 -30.41
N LEU A 67 -19.25 4.72 -30.24
CA LEU A 67 -19.60 5.30 -28.94
C LEU A 67 -19.89 4.21 -27.89
N ARG A 68 -20.75 3.24 -28.23
CA ARG A 68 -21.06 2.11 -27.33
C ARG A 68 -19.81 1.30 -26.98
N GLN A 69 -18.92 1.08 -27.92
CA GLN A 69 -17.67 0.38 -27.66
C GLN A 69 -16.78 1.17 -26.69
N PHE A 70 -16.64 2.47 -26.90
CA PHE A 70 -15.89 3.35 -26.00
C PHE A 70 -16.45 3.31 -24.58
N GLU A 71 -17.77 3.49 -24.42
CA GLU A 71 -18.44 3.43 -23.11
C GLU A 71 -18.19 2.10 -22.40
N LYS A 72 -18.30 0.99 -23.13
CA LYS A 72 -18.02 -0.35 -22.59
C LYS A 72 -16.56 -0.48 -22.13
N GLU A 73 -15.61 -0.06 -22.95
CA GLU A 73 -14.17 -0.13 -22.63
C GLU A 73 -13.80 0.78 -21.44
N VAL A 74 -14.48 1.92 -21.26
CA VAL A 74 -14.35 2.79 -20.09
C VAL A 74 -14.91 2.09 -18.85
N GLU A 75 -16.13 1.54 -18.95
CA GLU A 75 -16.79 0.88 -17.82
C GLU A 75 -15.98 -0.31 -17.30
N GLU A 76 -15.45 -1.15 -18.19
CA GLU A 76 -14.58 -2.28 -17.83
C GLU A 76 -13.33 -1.81 -17.06
N ARG A 77 -12.65 -0.76 -17.54
CA ARG A 77 -11.47 -0.20 -16.86
C ARG A 77 -11.83 0.43 -15.51
N MET A 78 -12.96 1.12 -15.42
CA MET A 78 -13.47 1.67 -14.16
C MET A 78 -13.74 0.57 -13.14
N ASN A 79 -14.35 -0.53 -13.58
CA ASN A 79 -14.63 -1.67 -12.71
C ASN A 79 -13.34 -2.31 -12.18
N LEU A 80 -12.36 -2.56 -13.04
CA LEU A 80 -11.04 -3.07 -12.62
C LEU A 80 -10.33 -2.11 -11.66
N THR A 81 -10.35 -0.80 -11.97
CA THR A 81 -9.75 0.23 -11.13
C THR A 81 -10.35 0.24 -9.72
N ARG A 82 -11.69 0.15 -9.62
CA ARG A 82 -12.38 0.08 -8.32
C ARG A 82 -11.95 -1.15 -7.52
N GLN A 83 -11.86 -2.32 -8.16
CA GLN A 83 -11.43 -3.54 -7.48
C GLN A 83 -10.02 -3.40 -6.90
N ILE A 84 -9.08 -2.91 -7.71
CA ILE A 84 -7.68 -2.68 -7.28
C ILE A 84 -7.63 -1.67 -6.13
N ILE A 85 -8.38 -0.57 -6.21
CA ILE A 85 -8.43 0.43 -5.13
C ILE A 85 -8.98 -0.18 -3.83
N VAL A 86 -10.03 -0.99 -3.90
CA VAL A 86 -10.62 -1.64 -2.72
C VAL A 86 -9.61 -2.59 -2.07
N GLU A 87 -8.90 -3.38 -2.87
CA GLU A 87 -7.87 -4.29 -2.37
C GLU A 87 -6.70 -3.52 -1.75
N ALA A 88 -6.20 -2.49 -2.42
CA ALA A 88 -5.12 -1.64 -1.92
C ALA A 88 -5.51 -0.97 -0.58
N LYS A 89 -6.74 -0.43 -0.49
CA LYS A 89 -7.28 0.16 0.75
C LYS A 89 -7.33 -0.86 1.88
N LYS A 90 -7.83 -2.07 1.61
CA LYS A 90 -7.89 -3.14 2.61
C LYS A 90 -6.50 -3.51 3.13
N SER A 91 -5.50 -3.59 2.24
CA SER A 91 -4.12 -3.86 2.62
C SER A 91 -3.56 -2.74 3.51
N PHE A 92 -3.76 -1.47 3.12
CA PHE A 92 -3.33 -0.31 3.88
C PHE A 92 -3.97 -0.27 5.28
N ASP A 93 -5.27 -0.51 5.40
CA ASP A 93 -5.96 -0.54 6.69
C ASP A 93 -5.41 -1.63 7.62
N ASN A 94 -5.06 -2.79 7.05
CA ASN A 94 -4.42 -3.87 7.81
C ASN A 94 -3.03 -3.47 8.30
N GLN A 95 -2.22 -2.84 7.45
CA GLN A 95 -0.90 -2.33 7.84
C GLN A 95 -1.01 -1.27 8.94
N LEU A 96 -1.98 -0.35 8.83
CA LEU A 96 -2.23 0.67 9.86
C LEU A 96 -2.64 0.07 11.20
N LYS A 97 -3.47 -0.99 11.19
CA LYS A 97 -3.84 -1.74 12.40
C LYS A 97 -2.63 -2.42 13.03
N ILE A 98 -1.79 -3.08 12.23
CA ILE A 98 -0.56 -3.73 12.72
C ILE A 98 0.36 -2.69 13.37
N GLN A 99 0.54 -1.53 12.75
CA GLN A 99 1.38 -0.46 13.31
C GLN A 99 0.85 0.02 14.66
N LYS A 100 -0.45 0.28 14.79
CA LYS A 100 -1.06 0.68 16.07
C LYS A 100 -0.86 -0.37 17.17
N LEU A 101 -1.01 -1.66 16.83
CA LEU A 101 -0.76 -2.76 17.76
C LEU A 101 0.71 -2.82 18.19
N LYS A 102 1.64 -2.64 17.24
CA LYS A 102 3.08 -2.59 17.48
C LYS A 102 3.43 -1.45 18.43
N ASP A 103 2.94 -0.24 18.16
CA ASP A 103 3.17 0.93 19.01
C ASP A 103 2.66 0.69 20.43
N THR A 104 1.44 0.14 20.57
CA THR A 104 0.86 -0.21 21.87
C THR A 104 1.72 -1.25 22.61
N PHE A 105 2.16 -2.30 21.92
CA PHE A 105 3.02 -3.33 22.50
C PHE A 105 4.35 -2.75 22.99
N PHE A 106 5.00 -1.88 22.22
CA PHE A 106 6.24 -1.24 22.63
C PHE A 106 6.06 -0.37 23.88
N VAL A 107 4.98 0.43 23.94
CA VAL A 107 4.67 1.24 25.13
C VAL A 107 4.46 0.36 26.36
N VAL A 108 3.65 -0.70 26.25
CA VAL A 108 3.39 -1.63 27.37
C VAL A 108 4.66 -2.36 27.80
N ASN A 109 5.48 -2.82 26.86
CA ASN A 109 6.75 -3.49 27.15
C ASN A 109 7.75 -2.55 27.85
N GLU A 110 7.78 -1.28 27.46
CA GLU A 110 8.60 -0.27 28.13
C GLU A 110 8.13 -0.03 29.58
N GLN A 111 6.82 0.11 29.79
CA GLN A 111 6.22 0.24 31.13
C GLN A 111 6.55 -0.98 32.01
N LEU A 112 6.37 -2.20 31.48
CA LEU A 112 6.69 -3.44 32.18
C LEU A 112 8.19 -3.50 32.55
N THR A 113 9.06 -3.11 31.63
CA THR A 113 10.51 -3.07 31.88
C THR A 113 10.86 -2.08 32.99
N LYS A 114 10.23 -0.90 33.02
CA LYS A 114 10.41 0.09 34.09
C LYS A 114 9.91 -0.43 35.44
N ALA A 115 8.73 -1.04 35.48
CA ALA A 115 8.16 -1.62 36.69
C ALA A 115 9.03 -2.76 37.25
N ASN A 116 9.57 -3.62 36.39
CA ASN A 116 10.48 -4.70 36.80
C ASN A 116 11.79 -4.17 37.40
N LYS A 117 12.36 -3.10 36.84
CA LYS A 117 13.54 -2.43 37.41
C LYS A 117 13.24 -1.83 38.78
N GLN A 118 12.12 -1.14 38.94
CA GLN A 118 11.68 -0.61 40.23
C GLN A 118 11.47 -1.72 41.26
N ARG A 119 10.80 -2.80 40.88
CA ARG A 119 10.58 -3.96 41.75
C ARG A 119 11.89 -4.62 42.19
N ALA A 120 12.88 -4.70 41.31
CA ALA A 120 14.20 -5.20 41.65
C ALA A 120 14.94 -4.26 42.63
N PHE A 121 14.76 -2.94 42.49
CA PHE A 121 15.34 -1.94 43.40
C PHE A 121 14.78 -2.03 44.83
N PHE A 122 13.47 -2.23 44.99
CA PHE A 122 12.83 -2.39 46.31
C PHE A 122 13.09 -3.74 47.00
N ARG A 123 13.79 -4.68 46.34
CA ARG A 123 14.11 -6.01 46.86
C ARG A 123 15.55 -6.13 47.39
N ILE A 124 16.34 -5.06 47.29
CA ILE A 124 17.69 -4.90 47.81
C ILE A 124 17.59 -3.98 49.04
#